data_AF-A0A6A7LL26-F1
#
_entry.id   AF-A0A6A7LL26-F1
#
_cell.length_a   1.000
_cell.length_b   1.000
_cell.length_c   1.000
_cell.angle_alpha   90.00
_cell.angle_beta   90.00
_cell.angle_gamma   90.00
#
_symmetry.space_group_name_H-M   'P 1'
#
loop_
_entity.id
_entity.type
_entity.pdbx_description
1 polymer ?
#
loop_
_entity_poly.entity_id
_entity_poly.type
_entity_poly.pdbx_seq_one_letter_code
_entity_poly.pdbx_strand_id
1 'polypeptide(L)' 'MNDSINDENSNHDNDNRINNLNIPNGLKEMLIEHQFTITRLHDISPEDLSMTLGIDASVARIIIDAVKELHEEN' A
#
# COMPACT_ATOMS: atom_id res chain seq x y z
N MET A 1 9.71 -14.10 -35.79
CA MET A 1 9.39 -12.89 -35.02
C MET A 1 8.77 -13.39 -33.74
N ASN A 2 9.54 -13.37 -32.67
CA ASN A 2 9.18 -13.96 -31.39
C ASN A 2 9.25 -12.83 -30.36
N ASP A 3 8.09 -12.24 -30.07
CA ASP A 3 7.91 -11.41 -28.89
C ASP A 3 6.49 -11.69 -28.40
N SER A 4 6.36 -12.83 -27.72
CA SER A 4 5.30 -13.05 -26.75
C SER A 4 5.60 -12.14 -25.57
N ILE A 5 5.02 -10.94 -25.54
CA ILE A 5 5.02 -10.11 -24.33
C ILE A 5 3.79 -10.50 -23.52
N ASN A 6 4.09 -11.17 -22.41
CA ASN A 6 3.19 -11.49 -21.32
C ASN A 6 2.42 -10.24 -20.89
N ASP A 7 1.12 -10.23 -21.15
CA ASP A 7 0.17 -9.37 -20.45
C ASP A 7 -0.63 -10.26 -19.48
N GLU A 8 0.11 -11.03 -18.69
CA GLU A 8 -0.41 -11.55 -17.44
C GLU A 8 0.09 -10.61 -16.36
N ASN A 9 -0.85 -10.03 -15.62
CA ASN A 9 -0.74 -9.75 -14.19
C ASN A 9 -0.61 -8.30 -13.70
N SER A 10 -1.38 -7.34 -14.26
CA SER A 10 -1.51 -5.99 -13.69
C SER A 10 -2.18 -5.92 -12.30
N ASN A 11 -2.65 -7.05 -11.72
CA ASN A 11 -3.23 -7.10 -10.38
C ASN A 11 -2.28 -7.66 -9.30
N HIS A 12 -1.15 -8.25 -9.65
CA HIS A 12 -0.19 -8.78 -8.66
C HIS A 12 0.84 -7.74 -8.19
N ASP A 13 1.02 -6.66 -8.96
CA ASP A 13 1.95 -5.60 -8.60
C ASP A 13 1.48 -4.77 -7.39
N ASN A 14 0.17 -4.58 -7.19
CA ASN A 14 -0.31 -3.75 -6.08
C ASN A 14 -0.14 -4.42 -4.71
N ASP A 15 -0.40 -5.73 -4.62
CA ASP A 15 -0.15 -6.52 -3.40
C ASP A 15 1.36 -6.60 -3.11
N ASN A 16 2.19 -6.66 -4.16
CA ASN A 16 3.64 -6.69 -4.01
C ASN A 16 4.19 -5.38 -3.41
N ARG A 17 3.60 -4.22 -3.76
CA ARG A 17 4.10 -2.93 -3.26
C ARG A 17 3.74 -2.66 -1.79
N ILE A 18 2.60 -3.13 -1.29
CA ILE A 18 2.28 -3.04 0.15
C ILE A 18 3.27 -3.86 0.98
N ASN A 19 3.68 -5.03 0.46
CA ASN A 19 4.69 -5.86 1.10
C ASN A 19 6.06 -5.16 1.23
N ASN A 20 6.36 -4.19 0.36
CA ASN A 20 7.59 -3.40 0.38
C ASN A 20 7.57 -2.22 1.34
N LEU A 21 6.43 -1.90 1.97
CA LEU A 21 6.38 -0.82 2.96
C LEU A 21 7.26 -1.13 4.17
N ASN A 22 7.98 -0.14 4.68
CA ASN A 22 8.79 -0.26 5.88
C ASN A 22 7.95 -0.14 7.17
N ILE A 23 6.93 -0.98 7.30
CA ILE A 23 6.00 -1.03 8.44
C ILE A 23 5.88 -2.46 8.98
N PRO A 24 5.36 -2.67 10.21
CA PRO A 24 5.13 -4.01 10.74
C PRO A 24 4.21 -4.87 9.85
N ASN A 25 4.51 -6.16 9.73
CA ASN A 25 3.72 -7.09 8.91
C ASN A 25 2.24 -7.11 9.27
N GLY A 26 1.88 -7.01 10.57
CA GLY A 26 0.47 -6.96 10.96
C GLY A 26 -0.30 -5.75 10.40
N LEU A 27 0.38 -4.63 10.13
CA LEU A 27 -0.24 -3.51 9.41
C LEU A 27 -0.36 -3.80 7.91
N LYS A 28 0.63 -4.45 7.30
CA LYS A 28 0.58 -4.86 5.89
C LYS A 28 -0.58 -5.82 5.64
N GLU A 29 -0.70 -6.85 6.48
CA GLU A 29 -1.78 -7.84 6.41
C GLU A 29 -3.14 -7.15 6.52
N MET A 30 -3.31 -6.24 7.49
CA MET A 30 -4.54 -5.46 7.65
C MET A 30 -4.87 -4.62 6.40
N LEU A 31 -3.87 -3.97 5.79
CA LEU A 31 -4.07 -3.21 4.55
C LEU A 31 -4.51 -4.12 3.38
N ILE A 32 -3.91 -5.30 3.25
CA ILE A 32 -4.25 -6.30 2.24
C ILE A 32 -5.66 -6.85 2.47
N GLU A 33 -6.01 -7.21 3.71
CA GLU A 33 -7.34 -7.71 4.10
C GLU A 33 -8.44 -6.69 3.80
N HIS A 34 -8.16 -5.40 4.04
CA HIS A 34 -9.07 -4.29 3.72
C HIS A 34 -9.02 -3.86 2.24
N GLN A 35 -8.29 -4.58 1.39
CA GLN A 35 -8.14 -4.30 -0.04
C GLN A 35 -7.67 -2.86 -0.33
N PHE A 36 -6.81 -2.32 0.53
CA PHE A 36 -6.11 -1.09 0.23
C PHE A 36 -5.07 -1.34 -0.86
N THR A 37 -4.80 -0.31 -1.65
CA THR A 37 -3.72 -0.29 -2.64
C THR A 37 -2.77 0.86 -2.29
N ILE A 38 -1.51 0.79 -2.71
CA ILE A 38 -0.54 1.88 -2.50
C ILE A 38 -1.05 3.21 -3.06
N THR A 39 -1.65 3.20 -4.25
CA THR A 39 -2.24 4.41 -4.84
C THR A 39 -3.31 5.00 -3.93
N ARG A 40 -4.23 4.16 -3.42
CA ARG A 40 -5.27 4.62 -2.50
C ARG A 40 -4.69 5.14 -1.18
N LEU A 41 -3.65 4.48 -0.66
CA LEU A 41 -2.96 4.91 0.54
C LEU A 41 -2.18 6.22 0.34
N HIS A 42 -1.73 6.50 -0.87
CA HIS A 42 -1.06 7.76 -1.19
C HIS A 42 -2.04 8.95 -1.21
N ASP A 43 -3.26 8.73 -1.69
CA ASP A 43 -4.30 9.77 -1.81
C ASP A 43 -5.18 9.96 -0.56
N ILE A 44 -5.19 9.00 0.36
CA ILE A 44 -6.02 9.07 1.58
C ILE A 44 -5.34 9.85 2.71
N SER A 45 -6.12 10.61 3.48
CA SER A 45 -5.64 11.27 4.68
C SER A 45 -5.37 10.27 5.82
N PRO A 46 -4.39 10.52 6.70
CA PRO A 46 -4.18 9.69 7.90
C PRO A 46 -5.43 9.59 8.78
N GLU A 47 -6.23 10.64 8.86
CA GLU A 47 -7.49 10.67 9.63
C GLU A 47 -8.51 9.68 9.05
N ASP A 48 -8.77 9.74 7.73
CA ASP A 48 -9.67 8.82 7.05
C ASP A 48 -9.18 7.37 7.12
N LEU A 49 -7.86 7.15 6.99
CA LEU A 49 -7.26 5.83 7.15
C LEU A 49 -7.47 5.29 8.57
N SER A 50 -7.25 6.13 9.59
CA SER A 50 -7.43 5.77 11.00
C SER A 50 -8.87 5.37 11.32
N MET A 51 -9.86 6.11 10.78
CA MET A 51 -11.27 5.79 10.93
C MET A 51 -11.66 4.53 10.17
N THR A 52 -11.12 4.33 8.96
CA THR A 52 -11.44 3.16 8.12
C THR A 52 -10.91 1.87 8.71
N LEU A 53 -9.68 1.88 9.24
CA LEU A 53 -9.03 0.70 9.82
C LEU A 53 -9.32 0.55 11.33
N GLY A 54 -9.92 1.55 11.97
CA GLY A 54 -10.15 1.56 13.42
C GLY A 54 -8.84 1.58 14.23
N ILE A 55 -7.80 2.22 13.69
CA ILE A 55 -6.46 2.34 14.31
C ILE A 55 -6.22 3.74 14.84
N ASP A 56 -5.17 3.92 15.65
CA ASP A 56 -4.76 5.24 16.10
C ASP A 56 -4.27 6.12 14.94
N ALA A 57 -4.56 7.43 15.00
CA ALA A 57 -4.16 8.39 13.99
C ALA A 57 -2.62 8.46 13.80
N SER A 58 -1.85 8.20 14.86
CA SER A 58 -0.39 8.14 14.78
C SER A 58 0.07 6.92 13.97
N VAL A 59 -0.60 5.77 14.13
CA VAL A 59 -0.31 4.55 13.35
C VAL A 59 -0.69 4.76 11.90
N ALA A 60 -1.85 5.35 11.63
CA ALA A 60 -2.25 5.71 10.28
C ALA A 60 -1.22 6.64 9.61
N ARG A 61 -0.69 7.62 10.34
CA ARG A 61 0.35 8.53 9.84
C ARG A 61 1.65 7.80 9.48
N ILE A 62 2.09 6.85 10.30
CA ILE A 62 3.27 6.00 9.99
C ILE A 62 3.07 5.23 8.67
N ILE A 63 1.86 4.69 8.44
CA ILE A 63 1.55 3.99 7.18
C ILE A 63 1.64 4.95 5.99
N ILE A 64 1.01 6.13 6.09
CA ILE A 64 1.00 7.12 5.02
C ILE A 64 2.41 7.64 4.73
N ASP A 65 3.21 7.88 5.76
CA ASP A 65 4.60 8.35 5.60
C ASP A 65 5.44 7.27 4.90
N ALA A 66 5.33 6.00 5.30
CA ALA A 66 6.02 4.89 4.63
C ALA A 66 5.60 4.72 3.16
N VAL A 67 4.33 5.00 2.84
CA VAL A 67 3.83 4.96 1.45
C VAL A 67 4.42 6.08 0.61
N LYS A 68 4.59 7.28 1.19
CA LYS A 68 5.24 8.42 0.51
C LYS A 68 6.72 8.19 0.31
N GLU A 69 7.43 7.68 1.31
CA GLU A 69 8.85 7.32 1.19
C GLU A 69 9.09 6.31 0.07
N LEU A 70 8.23 5.28 -0.05
CA LEU A 70 8.30 4.30 -1.15
C LEU A 70 8.06 4.92 -2.54
N HIS A 71 7.36 6.05 -2.61
CA HIS A 71 7.09 6.76 -3.86
C HIS A 71 8.23 7.73 -4.24
N GLU A 72 8.98 8.26 -3.27
CA GLU A 72 10.12 9.16 -3.51
C GLU A 72 11.41 8.42 -3.91
N GLU A 73 11.51 7.11 -3.64
CA GLU A 73 12.66 6.28 -4.06
C GLU A 73 12.62 5.80 -5.53
N ASN A 74 11.76 6.37 -6.39
CA ASN A 74 11.72 6.09 -7.84
C ASN A 74 12.03 7.31 -8.71
#